data_AF-A0A5D0N6H8-F1
#
_entry.id   AF-A0A5D0N6H8-F1
#
_cell.length_a   1.000
_cell.length_b   1.000
_cell.length_c   1.000
_cell.angle_alpha   90.00
_cell.angle_beta   90.00
_cell.angle_gamma   90.00
#
_symmetry.space_group_name_H-M   'P 1'
#
loop_
_entity.id
_entity.type
_entity.pdbx_description
1 polymer ?
#
loop_
_entity_poly.entity_id
_entity_poly.type
_entity_poly.pdbx_seq_one_letter_code
_entity_poly.pdbx_strand_id
1 'polypeptide(L)'
;MRRWTGVPRQVRVVVFAAVCVFAYGGFVHLGDLLGVRPGGPSPSTPMWLVWYFTSLTVFDPLAALLLALRRLEGLLLGCVVLASDAVANGYANYVLDTAPGITPGRIGQAFITVLAVAFVASAPRAAPWLHRPGRFRPVR
;
A
#
# COMPACT_ATOMS: atom_id res chain seq x y z
N MET A 1 20.78 5.59 -12.49
CA MET A 1 19.60 6.30 -13.07
C MET A 1 19.14 5.79 -14.46
N ARG A 2 19.91 4.95 -15.19
CA ARG A 2 19.50 4.43 -16.53
C ARG A 2 18.16 3.65 -16.58
N ARG A 3 17.70 3.07 -15.46
CA ARG A 3 16.45 2.29 -15.41
C ARG A 3 15.16 3.08 -15.64
N TRP A 4 15.18 4.42 -15.68
CA TRP A 4 13.97 5.24 -15.80
C TRP A 4 13.97 6.13 -17.05
N THR A 5 14.96 5.97 -17.94
CA THR A 5 15.06 6.69 -19.20
C THR A 5 13.87 6.35 -20.10
N GLY A 6 13.21 7.37 -20.65
CA GLY A 6 12.06 7.20 -21.54
C GLY A 6 10.70 7.03 -20.84
N VAL A 7 10.67 6.92 -19.51
CA VAL A 7 9.40 6.84 -18.76
C VAL A 7 8.79 8.24 -18.59
N PRO A 8 7.48 8.44 -18.87
CA PRO A 8 6.80 9.71 -18.65
C PRO A 8 6.99 10.21 -17.22
N ARG A 9 7.15 11.54 -17.06
CA ARG A 9 7.36 12.15 -15.74
C ARG A 9 6.21 11.80 -14.77
N GLN A 10 4.97 11.80 -15.25
CA GLN A 10 3.79 11.46 -14.45
C GLN A 10 3.88 10.06 -13.85
N VAL A 11 4.28 9.07 -14.65
CA VAL A 11 4.44 7.68 -14.19
C VAL A 11 5.56 7.58 -13.16
N ARG A 12 6.68 8.29 -13.36
CA ARG A 12 7.77 8.35 -12.38
C ARG A 12 7.31 8.91 -11.04
N VAL A 13 6.53 10.00 -11.07
CA VAL A 13 5.97 10.61 -9.85
C VAL A 13 5.01 9.66 -9.15
N VAL A 14 4.09 9.03 -9.89
CA VAL A 14 3.13 8.05 -9.33
C VAL A 14 3.87 6.89 -8.67
N VAL A 15 4.84 6.28 -9.35
CA VAL A 15 5.57 5.13 -8.78
C VAL A 15 6.41 5.56 -7.59
N PHE A 16 7.10 6.70 -7.66
CA PHE A 16 7.88 7.21 -6.53
C PHE A 16 6.99 7.50 -5.31
N ALA A 17 5.87 8.19 -5.51
CA ALA A 17 4.90 8.45 -4.45
C ALA A 17 4.37 7.14 -3.85
N ALA A 18 4.02 6.16 -4.67
CA ALA A 18 3.59 4.85 -4.21
C ALA A 18 4.68 4.13 -3.38
N VAL A 19 5.93 4.14 -3.84
CA VAL A 19 7.06 3.58 -3.08
C VAL A 19 7.17 4.23 -1.70
N CYS A 20 7.04 5.56 -1.62
CA CYS A 20 7.04 6.27 -0.34
C CYS A 20 5.84 5.89 0.55
N VAL A 21 4.65 5.79 -0.02
CA VAL A 21 3.42 5.40 0.70
C VAL A 21 3.56 4.00 1.28
N PHE A 22 3.97 3.02 0.48
CA PHE A 22 4.17 1.65 0.97
C PHE A 22 5.31 1.57 1.98
N ALA A 23 6.45 2.23 1.75
CA ALA A 23 7.53 2.23 2.73
C ALA A 23 7.06 2.82 4.08
N TYR A 24 6.32 3.93 4.05
CA TYR A 24 5.73 4.53 5.23
C TYR A 24 4.69 3.62 5.90
N GLY A 25 3.80 3.01 5.12
CA GLY A 25 2.83 2.00 5.59
C GLY A 25 3.52 0.88 6.36
N GLY A 26 4.61 0.33 5.81
CA GLY A 26 5.40 -0.70 6.50
C GLY A 26 5.91 -0.27 7.87
N PHE A 27 6.36 0.98 8.02
CA PHE A 27 6.75 1.53 9.32
C PHE A 27 5.57 1.73 10.27
N VAL A 28 4.42 2.17 9.75
CA VAL A 28 3.19 2.33 10.53
C VAL A 28 2.73 0.98 11.08
N HIS A 29 2.64 -0.05 10.22
CA HIS A 29 2.26 -1.40 10.60
C HIS A 29 3.29 -2.06 11.52
N LEU A 30 4.57 -1.73 11.38
CA LEU A 30 5.60 -2.18 12.33
C LEU A 30 5.38 -1.54 13.71
N GLY A 31 5.02 -0.25 13.75
CA GLY A 31 4.62 0.42 14.99
C GLY A 31 3.40 -0.23 15.66
N ASP A 32 2.43 -0.67 14.87
CA ASP A 32 1.28 -1.45 15.34
C ASP A 32 1.69 -2.79 15.93
N LEU A 33 2.52 -3.54 15.21
CA LEU A 33 3.04 -4.84 15.64
C LEU A 33 3.82 -4.75 16.95
N LEU A 34 4.62 -3.69 17.11
CA LEU A 34 5.41 -3.45 18.32
C LEU A 34 4.61 -2.82 19.46
N GLY A 35 3.34 -2.47 19.24
CA GLY A 35 2.49 -1.83 20.26
C GLY A 35 2.92 -0.42 20.64
N VAL A 36 3.71 0.25 19.79
CA VAL A 36 4.25 1.61 20.06
C VAL A 36 3.46 2.70 19.35
N ARG A 37 2.57 2.35 18.40
CA ARG A 37 1.75 3.32 17.66
C ARG A 37 0.54 3.78 18.49
N PRO A 38 0.38 5.08 18.78
CA PRO A 38 -0.87 5.60 19.34
C PRO A 38 -2.03 5.31 18.37
N GLY A 39 -3.12 4.73 18.88
CA GLY A 39 -4.25 4.32 18.05
C GLY A 39 -3.98 3.10 17.15
N GLY A 40 -2.98 2.28 17.49
CA GLY A 40 -2.83 0.94 16.92
C GLY A 40 -3.89 -0.05 17.41
N PRO A 41 -3.80 -1.34 17.02
CA PRO A 41 -4.68 -2.40 17.50
C PRO A 41 -4.78 -2.41 19.04
N SER A 42 -5.99 -2.57 19.55
CA SER A 42 -6.27 -2.64 20.99
C SER A 42 -6.50 -4.09 21.42
N PRO A 43 -6.54 -4.40 22.72
CA PRO A 43 -6.82 -5.76 23.21
C PRO A 43 -8.16 -6.34 22.73
N SER A 44 -9.14 -5.50 22.36
CA SER A 44 -10.44 -5.94 21.83
C SER A 44 -10.45 -6.09 20.30
N THR A 45 -9.35 -5.79 19.60
CA THR A 45 -9.27 -5.94 18.15
C THR A 45 -9.36 -7.43 17.76
N PRO A 46 -10.26 -7.82 16.84
CA PRO A 46 -10.37 -9.20 16.39
C PRO A 46 -9.05 -9.75 15.85
N MET A 47 -8.71 -10.99 16.22
CA MET A 47 -7.42 -11.61 15.86
C MET A 47 -7.14 -11.61 14.36
N TRP A 48 -8.16 -11.83 13.51
CA TRP A 48 -7.97 -11.80 12.06
C TRP A 48 -7.47 -10.43 11.55
N LEU A 49 -7.89 -9.35 12.19
CA LEU A 49 -7.52 -7.98 11.83
C LEU A 49 -6.10 -7.66 12.32
N VAL A 50 -5.73 -8.18 13.50
CA VAL A 50 -4.34 -8.15 14.00
C VAL A 50 -3.39 -8.89 13.04
N TRP A 51 -3.76 -10.11 12.61
CA TRP A 51 -2.98 -10.88 11.64
C TRP A 51 -2.85 -10.15 10.31
N TYR A 52 -3.94 -9.55 9.85
CA TYR A 52 -3.96 -8.75 8.64
C TYR A 52 -2.98 -7.57 8.72
N PHE A 53 -3.09 -6.68 9.73
CA PHE A 53 -2.17 -5.55 9.88
C PHE A 53 -0.72 -6.00 10.10
N THR A 54 -0.50 -7.10 10.82
CA THR A 54 0.84 -7.69 10.96
C THR A 54 1.40 -8.12 9.60
N SER A 55 0.59 -8.72 8.73
CA SER A 55 1.06 -9.12 7.39
C SER A 55 1.49 -7.93 6.53
N LEU A 56 0.91 -6.75 6.75
CA LEU A 56 1.27 -5.54 6.02
C LEU A 56 2.69 -5.07 6.32
N THR A 57 3.27 -5.43 7.49
CA THR A 57 4.70 -5.20 7.78
C THR A 57 5.64 -5.84 6.76
N VAL A 58 5.17 -6.88 6.06
CA VAL A 58 5.92 -7.57 5.00
C VAL A 58 5.45 -7.14 3.62
N PHE A 59 4.13 -7.07 3.40
CA PHE A 59 3.61 -6.80 2.06
C PHE A 59 3.84 -5.36 1.59
N ASP A 60 3.83 -4.39 2.50
CA ASP A 60 4.14 -3.00 2.20
C ASP A 60 5.58 -2.82 1.68
N PRO A 61 6.65 -3.19 2.42
CA PRO A 61 8.01 -3.05 1.92
C PRO A 61 8.26 -3.90 0.68
N LEU A 62 7.59 -5.06 0.54
CA LEU A 62 7.67 -5.87 -0.67
C LEU A 62 7.06 -5.14 -1.88
N ALA A 63 5.88 -4.54 -1.75
CA ALA A 63 5.27 -3.73 -2.80
C ALA A 63 6.16 -2.53 -3.18
N ALA A 64 6.69 -1.83 -2.18
CA ALA A 64 7.63 -0.72 -2.36
C ALA A 64 8.88 -1.17 -3.14
N LEU A 65 9.49 -2.28 -2.73
CA LEU A 65 10.69 -2.82 -3.39
C LEU A 65 10.40 -3.22 -4.84
N LEU A 66 9.33 -3.97 -5.08
CA LEU A 66 8.95 -4.40 -6.43
C LEU A 66 8.65 -3.21 -7.35
N LEU A 67 7.97 -2.17 -6.84
CA LEU A 67 7.71 -0.93 -7.57
C LEU A 67 9.00 -0.14 -7.86
N ALA A 68 9.91 -0.03 -6.90
CA ALA A 68 11.22 0.60 -7.09
C ALA A 68 12.05 -0.15 -8.15
N LEU A 69 11.88 -1.47 -8.25
CA LEU A 69 12.45 -2.32 -9.29
C LEU A 69 11.68 -2.29 -10.62
N ARG A 70 10.62 -1.47 -10.73
CA ARG A 70 9.72 -1.34 -11.89
C ARG A 70 9.04 -2.66 -12.28
N ARG A 71 8.68 -3.51 -11.33
CA ARG A 71 8.01 -4.79 -11.61
C ARG A 71 6.49 -4.63 -11.61
N LEU A 72 5.81 -5.26 -12.58
CA LEU A 72 4.35 -5.25 -12.65
C LEU A 72 3.72 -5.89 -11.41
N GLU A 73 4.37 -6.93 -10.85
CA GLU A 73 3.94 -7.57 -9.60
C GLU A 73 3.80 -6.57 -8.46
N GLY A 74 4.69 -5.58 -8.38
CA GLY A 74 4.62 -4.55 -7.34
C GLY A 74 3.41 -3.64 -7.48
N LEU A 75 2.99 -3.35 -8.71
CA LEU A 75 1.77 -2.58 -8.98
C LEU A 75 0.52 -3.37 -8.59
N LEU A 76 0.45 -4.65 -8.96
CA LEU A 76 -0.69 -5.50 -8.65
C LEU A 76 -0.79 -5.76 -7.14
N LEU A 77 0.32 -6.13 -6.50
CA LEU A 77 0.40 -6.31 -5.05
C LEU A 77 0.00 -5.02 -4.34
N GLY A 78 0.54 -3.88 -4.75
CA GLY A 78 0.21 -2.59 -4.17
C GLY A 78 -1.29 -2.24 -4.29
N CYS A 79 -1.93 -2.56 -5.42
CA CYS A 79 -3.37 -2.34 -5.58
C CYS A 79 -4.17 -3.17 -4.57
N VAL A 80 -3.82 -4.45 -4.40
CA VAL A 80 -4.48 -5.35 -3.45
C VAL A 80 -4.24 -4.88 -2.02
N VAL A 81 -3.01 -4.54 -1.67
CA VAL A 81 -2.63 -4.08 -0.33
C VAL A 81 -3.39 -2.81 0.02
N LEU A 82 -3.30 -1.74 -0.77
CA LEU A 82 -3.94 -0.47 -0.42
C LEU A 82 -5.47 -0.58 -0.38
N ALA A 83 -6.08 -1.34 -1.31
CA ALA A 83 -7.53 -1.51 -1.33
C ALA A 83 -8.01 -2.32 -0.12
N SER A 84 -7.34 -3.42 0.22
CA SER A 84 -7.69 -4.21 1.40
C SER A 84 -7.41 -3.43 2.69
N ASP A 85 -6.37 -2.59 2.72
CA ASP A 85 -6.00 -1.81 3.90
C ASP A 85 -7.04 -0.72 4.17
N ALA A 86 -7.52 -0.06 3.12
CA ALA A 86 -8.67 0.83 3.20
C ALA A 86 -9.91 0.09 3.75
N VAL A 87 -10.20 -1.13 3.32
CA VAL A 87 -11.36 -1.89 3.85
C VAL A 87 -11.17 -2.24 5.33
N ALA A 88 -9.98 -2.70 5.71
CA ALA A 88 -9.65 -3.08 7.08
C ALA A 88 -9.72 -1.88 8.04
N ASN A 89 -9.13 -0.74 7.66
CA ASN A 89 -9.23 0.50 8.42
C ASN A 89 -10.65 1.04 8.45
N GLY A 90 -11.44 0.87 7.39
CA GLY A 90 -12.86 1.21 7.38
C GLY A 90 -13.64 0.40 8.41
N TYR A 91 -13.43 -0.91 8.45
CA TYR A 91 -14.02 -1.78 9.44
C TYR A 91 -13.63 -1.37 10.87
N ALA A 92 -12.34 -1.12 11.10
CA ALA A 92 -11.85 -0.69 12.41
C ALA A 92 -12.52 0.62 12.89
N ASN A 93 -12.61 1.63 12.02
CA ASN A 93 -13.04 2.97 12.41
C ASN A 93 -14.55 3.23 12.34
N TYR A 94 -15.31 2.40 11.62
CA TYR A 94 -16.76 2.56 11.46
C TYR A 94 -17.58 1.41 12.03
N VAL A 95 -16.99 0.23 12.23
CA VAL A 95 -17.69 -0.93 12.81
C VAL A 95 -17.25 -1.20 14.25
N LEU A 96 -15.95 -1.15 14.53
CA LEU A 96 -15.42 -1.46 15.87
C LEU A 96 -15.32 -0.23 16.78
N ASP A 97 -14.94 0.92 16.25
CA ASP A 97 -14.83 2.17 17.00
C ASP A 97 -16.21 2.80 17.24
N THR A 98 -16.64 2.87 18.49
CA THR A 98 -17.92 3.44 18.93
C THR A 98 -17.89 4.95 19.12
N ALA A 99 -16.71 5.59 18.98
CA ALA A 99 -16.59 7.03 19.14
C ALA A 99 -17.49 7.80 18.15
N PRO A 100 -18.22 8.83 18.58
CA PRO A 100 -19.03 9.64 17.69
C PRO A 100 -18.19 10.63 16.88
N GLY A 101 -18.68 11.06 15.71
CA GLY A 101 -18.14 12.21 14.97
C GLY A 101 -16.82 11.96 14.22
N ILE A 102 -16.01 13.02 14.07
CA ILE A 102 -14.72 12.94 13.36
C ILE A 102 -13.64 12.55 14.36
N THR A 103 -12.99 11.42 14.11
CA THR A 103 -11.84 10.94 14.91
C THR A 103 -10.56 10.97 14.08
N PRO A 104 -9.37 11.02 14.72
CA PRO A 104 -8.09 10.90 14.01
C PRO A 104 -8.02 9.64 13.13
N GLY A 105 -8.57 8.52 13.59
CA GLY A 105 -8.63 7.28 12.84
C GLY A 105 -9.53 7.37 11.59
N ARG A 106 -10.69 8.03 11.67
CA ARG A 106 -11.56 8.29 10.51
C ARG A 106 -10.93 9.22 9.47
N ILE A 107 -10.16 10.22 9.93
CA ILE A 107 -9.36 11.08 9.04
C ILE A 107 -8.28 10.24 8.35
N GLY A 108 -7.51 9.46 9.10
CA GLY A 108 -6.50 8.55 8.55
C GLY A 108 -7.08 7.59 7.51
N GLN A 109 -8.24 7.01 7.82
CA GLN A 109 -8.96 6.13 6.91
C GLN A 109 -9.40 6.82 5.61
N ALA A 110 -9.86 8.08 5.68
CA ALA A 110 -10.19 8.85 4.48
C ALA A 110 -8.95 9.04 3.58
N PHE A 111 -7.79 9.33 4.17
CA PHE A 111 -6.53 9.43 3.41
C PHE A 111 -6.14 8.09 2.76
N ILE A 112 -6.19 6.98 3.51
CA ILE A 112 -5.88 5.64 2.96
C ILE A 112 -6.82 5.32 1.80
N THR A 113 -8.11 5.62 1.94
CA THR A 113 -9.11 5.40 0.88
C THR A 113 -8.80 6.22 -0.38
N VAL A 114 -8.47 7.51 -0.23
CA VAL A 114 -8.10 8.37 -1.36
C VAL A 114 -6.85 7.86 -2.06
N LEU A 115 -5.83 7.46 -1.29
CA LEU A 115 -4.61 6.87 -1.83
C LEU A 115 -4.92 5.57 -2.59
N ALA A 116 -5.83 4.73 -2.08
CA ALA A 116 -6.17 3.46 -2.69
C ALA A 116 -6.86 3.66 -4.03
N VAL A 117 -7.87 4.53 -4.06
CA VAL A 117 -8.60 4.90 -5.28
C VAL A 117 -7.63 5.51 -6.30
N ALA A 118 -6.80 6.46 -5.89
CA ALA A 118 -5.85 7.12 -6.78
C ALA A 118 -4.84 6.13 -7.36
N PHE A 119 -4.29 5.23 -6.53
CA PHE A 119 -3.32 4.24 -6.97
C PHE A 119 -3.93 3.25 -7.96
N VAL A 120 -5.09 2.68 -7.63
CA VAL A 120 -5.83 1.74 -8.51
C VAL A 120 -6.22 2.42 -9.83
N ALA A 121 -6.72 3.66 -9.79
CA ALA A 121 -7.09 4.41 -10.99
C ALA A 121 -5.87 4.76 -11.88
N SER A 122 -4.68 4.89 -11.27
CA SER A 122 -3.44 5.13 -12.00
C SER A 122 -2.83 3.87 -12.60
N ALA A 123 -3.20 2.68 -12.10
CA ALA A 123 -2.57 1.42 -12.44
C ALA A 123 -2.61 1.08 -13.94
N PRO A 124 -3.73 1.24 -14.69
CA PRO A 124 -3.75 0.97 -16.12
C PRO A 124 -2.78 1.85 -16.93
N ARG A 125 -2.54 3.08 -16.47
CA ARG A 125 -1.60 4.02 -17.12
C ARG A 125 -0.15 3.73 -16.75
N ALA A 126 0.10 3.25 -15.52
CA ALA A 126 1.43 2.90 -15.06
C ALA A 126 1.92 1.54 -15.58
N ALA A 127 1.01 0.55 -15.71
CA ALA A 127 1.34 -0.83 -16.05
C ALA A 127 2.19 -1.02 -17.32
N PRO A 128 1.94 -0.32 -18.45
CA PRO A 128 2.77 -0.46 -19.66
C PRO A 128 4.23 -0.06 -19.47
N TRP A 129 4.52 0.73 -18.43
CA TRP A 129 5.85 1.22 -18.10
C TRP A 129 6.52 0.39 -17.00
N LEU A 130 5.96 -0.75 -16.60
CA LEU A 130 6.58 -1.69 -15.67
C LEU A 130 6.93 -2.98 -16.41
N HIS A 131 8.02 -3.62 -16.01
CA HIS A 131 8.49 -4.86 -16.60
C HIS A 131 7.62 -6.03 -16.12
N ARG A 132 7.21 -6.88 -17.07
CA ARG A 132 6.75 -8.23 -16.76
C ARG A 132 7.97 -9.15 -16.60
N PRO A 133 7.99 -10.06 -15.62
CA PRO A 133 9.03 -11.08 -15.52
C PRO A 133 9.04 -11.91 -16.81
N GLY A 134 10.21 -11.95 -17.47
CA GLY A 134 10.54 -12.90 -18.52
C GLY A 134 9.63 -12.92 -19.75
N ARG A 135 9.86 -12.02 -20.72
CA ARG A 135 10.03 -12.54 -22.08
C ARG A 135 11.47 -13.00 -22.18
N PHE A 136 11.73 -14.28 -21.91
CA PHE A 136 12.95 -14.93 -22.39
C PHE A 136 13.01 -14.65 -23.90
N ARG A 137 14.01 -13.87 -24.33
CA ARG A 137 14.34 -13.81 -25.76
C ARG A 137 14.90 -15.19 -26.09
N PRO A 138 14.36 -15.92 -27.08
CA PRO A 138 15.08 -17.04 -27.65
C PRO A 138 16.37 -16.47 -28.22
N VAL A 139 17.50 -17.00 -27.79
CA VAL A 139 18.76 -16.82 -28.51
C VAL A 139 18.55 -17.50 -29.87
N ARG A 140 18.59 -16.71 -30.95
CA ARG A 140 18.75 -17.24 -32.30
C ARG A 140 20.22 -17.10 -32.67
#